data_AF-A0A089WLR6-F1
#
_entry.id   AF-A0A089WLR6-F1
#
_cell.length_a   1.000
_cell.length_b   1.000
_cell.length_c   1.000
_cell.angle_alpha   90.00
_cell.angle_beta   90.00
_cell.angle_gamma   90.00
#
_symmetry.space_group_name_H-M   'P 1'
#
loop_
_entity.id
_entity.type
_entity.pdbx_description
1 polymer ?
#
loop_
_entity_poly.entity_id
_entity_poly.type
_entity_poly.pdbx_seq_one_letter_code
_entity_poly.pdbx_strand_id
1 'polypeptide(L)' 'MKFRARRGSMHLGMRVERSVAMLAALTANLHRDPQKTPQPYSWTDFALHENEEGPISLADAMATWT' A
#
# COMPACT_ATOMS: atom_id res chain seq x y z
N MET A 1 1.46 6.32 -10.98
CA MET A 1 2.73 5.67 -10.52
C MET A 1 3.53 5.04 -11.67
N LYS A 2 4.68 5.60 -12.10
CA LYS A 2 5.44 5.09 -13.27
C LYS A 2 6.06 3.69 -13.06
N PHE A 3 6.44 3.32 -11.83
CA PHE A 3 7.10 2.04 -11.54
C PHE A 3 6.09 0.88 -11.41
N ARG A 4 5.04 1.03 -10.58
CA ARG A 4 3.98 0.03 -10.41
C ARG A 4 3.25 -0.28 -11.71
N ALA A 5 2.94 0.75 -12.51
CA ALA A 5 2.34 0.56 -13.84
C ALA A 5 3.25 -0.21 -14.81
N ARG A 6 4.58 -0.06 -14.71
CA ARG A 6 5.54 -0.77 -15.56
C ARG A 6 5.80 -2.22 -15.14
N ARG A 7 5.78 -2.50 -13.84
CA ARG A 7 6.18 -3.80 -13.28
C ARG A 7 5.00 -4.68 -12.85
N GLY A 8 3.80 -4.11 -12.77
CA GLY A 8 2.58 -4.79 -12.36
C GLY A 8 2.53 -5.09 -10.86
N SER A 9 1.36 -5.56 -10.40
CA SER A 9 1.07 -5.89 -8.99
C SER A 9 1.75 -7.18 -8.50
N MET A 10 2.38 -7.94 -9.39
CA MET A 10 3.11 -9.18 -9.05
C MET A 10 4.61 -8.98 -8.86
N HIS A 11 5.12 -7.75 -8.94
CA HIS A 11 6.53 -7.50 -8.73
C HIS A 11 6.98 -7.89 -7.31
N LEU A 12 7.91 -8.84 -7.22
CA LEU A 12 8.34 -9.44 -5.95
C LEU A 12 8.85 -8.40 -4.95
N GLY A 13 9.69 -7.46 -5.40
CA GLY A 13 10.25 -6.43 -4.52
C GLY A 13 9.19 -5.56 -3.85
N MET A 14 8.11 -5.20 -4.57
CA MET A 14 7.02 -4.41 -4.00
C MET A 14 6.21 -5.22 -2.99
N ARG A 15 6.06 -6.54 -3.21
CA ARG A 15 5.38 -7.43 -2.26
C ARG A 15 6.18 -7.60 -0.98
N VAL A 16 7.51 -7.77 -1.08
CA VAL A 16 8.41 -7.82 0.07
C VAL A 16 8.33 -6.51 0.86
N GLU A 17 8.39 -5.38 0.17
CA GLU A 17 8.27 -4.07 0.79
C GLU A 17 6.93 -3.90 1.52
N ARG A 18 5.81 -4.29 0.90
CA ARG A 18 4.47 -4.29 1.53
C ARG A 18 4.42 -5.17 2.79
N SER A 19 5.06 -6.33 2.78
CA SER A 19 5.14 -7.20 3.95
C SER A 19 5.91 -6.54 5.10
N VAL A 20 7.04 -5.89 4.80
CA VAL A 20 7.84 -5.19 5.82
C VAL A 20 7.10 -3.95 6.33
N ALA A 21 6.42 -3.21 5.46
CA ALA A 21 5.58 -2.07 5.82
C ALA A 21 4.44 -2.46 6.78
N MET A 22 3.83 -3.64 6.57
CA MET A 22 2.82 -4.17 7.50
C MET A 22 3.43 -4.47 8.88
N LEU A 23 4.62 -5.08 8.93
CA LEU A 23 5.32 -5.33 10.20
C LEU A 23 5.66 -4.01 10.91
N ALA A 24 6.11 -2.99 10.18
CA ALA A 24 6.38 -1.66 10.72
C ALA A 24 5.11 -1.01 11.29
N ALA A 25 3.97 -1.12 10.60
CA ALA A 25 2.70 -0.62 11.10
C ALA A 25 2.25 -1.35 12.39
N LEU A 26 2.41 -2.67 12.45
CA LEU A 26 2.11 -3.46 13.65
C LEU A 26 2.98 -3.03 14.84
N THR A 27 4.30 -2.91 14.64
CA THR A 27 5.22 -2.51 15.72
C THR A 27 5.00 -1.06 16.16
N ALA A 28 4.74 -0.14 15.23
CA ALA A 28 4.42 1.25 15.55
C ALA A 28 3.12 1.35 16.36
N ASN A 29 2.09 0.57 15.99
CA ASN A 29 0.82 0.54 16.71
C ASN A 29 0.92 -0.12 18.08
N LEU A 30 1.82 -1.09 18.27
CA LEU A 30 2.04 -1.76 19.55
C LEU A 30 2.51 -0.79 20.65
N HIS A 31 3.31 0.21 20.28
CA HIS A 31 3.87 1.21 21.20
C HIS A 31 3.21 2.60 21.06
N ARG A 32 2.09 2.68 20.34
CA ARG A 32 1.39 3.94 20.07
C ARG A 32 0.78 4.50 21.35
N ASP A 33 0.99 5.78 21.58
CA ASP A 33 0.28 6.56 22.59
C ASP A 33 -0.98 7.18 21.96
N PRO A 34 -2.20 6.75 22.35
CA PRO A 34 -3.44 7.25 21.78
C PRO A 34 -3.65 8.76 21.96
N GLN A 35 -3.00 9.39 22.94
CA GLN A 35 -3.12 10.84 23.16
C GLN A 35 -2.24 11.64 22.19
N LYS A 36 -1.09 11.11 21.80
CA LYS A 36 -0.16 11.78 20.87
C LYS A 36 -0.43 11.42 19.41
N THR A 37 -0.84 10.19 19.16
CA THR A 37 -1.17 9.67 17.83
C THR A 37 -2.53 8.98 17.89
N PRO A 38 -3.63 9.75 17.80
CA PRO A 38 -4.98 9.24 17.97
C PRO A 38 -5.39 8.26 16.86
N GLN A 39 -4.84 8.41 15.65
CA GLN A 39 -5.05 7.47 14.56
C GLN A 39 -3.99 6.36 14.56
N PRO A 40 -4.37 5.08 14.35
CA PRO A 40 -3.42 4.00 14.18
C PRO A 40 -2.70 4.14 12.83
N TYR A 41 -1.45 3.68 12.79
CA TYR A 41 -0.68 3.60 11.57
C TYR A 41 -1.21 2.48 10.65
N SER A 42 -1.24 2.74 9.36
CA SER A 42 -1.49 1.78 8.30
C SER A 42 -0.17 1.41 7.62
N TRP A 43 -0.11 0.26 6.95
CA TRP A 43 1.04 -0.12 6.12
C TRP A 43 1.31 0.91 5.01
N THR A 44 0.27 1.62 4.56
CA THR A 44 0.37 2.71 3.56
C THR A 44 1.23 3.87 4.04
N ASP A 45 1.32 4.11 5.35
CA ASP A 45 2.15 5.17 5.94
C ASP A 45 3.65 4.87 5.80
N PHE A 46 4.01 3.59 5.60
CA PHE A 46 5.37 3.12 5.41
C PHE A 46 5.70 2.76 3.95
N ALA A 47 4.68 2.59 3.10
CA ALA A 47 4.81 2.30 1.68
C ALA A 47 4.21 3.43 0.81
N LEU A 48 4.71 4.66 0.98
CA LEU A 48 4.16 5.87 0.33
C LEU A 48 4.12 5.79 -1.21
N HIS A 49 5.05 5.04 -1.80
CA HIS A 49 5.14 4.83 -3.24
C HIS A 49 4.16 3.74 -3.74
N GLU A 50 3.46 3.05 -2.84
CA GLU A 50 2.44 2.07 -3.21
C GLU A 50 1.05 2.67 -3.41
N ASN A 51 0.86 3.99 -3.14
CA ASN A 51 -0.42 4.72 -3.26
C ASN A 51 -1.33 4.08 -4.31
N GLU A 52 -2.28 3.30 -3.78
CA GLU A 52 -3.16 2.44 -4.55
C GLU A 52 -4.09 3.37 -5.35
N GLU A 53 -3.86 3.49 -6.66
CA GLU A 53 -5.02 3.48 -7.56
C GLU A 53 -5.74 2.18 -7.19
N GLY A 54 -6.81 2.31 -6.41
CA GLY A 54 -7.54 1.20 -5.84
C GLY A 54 -8.02 0.24 -6.93
N PRO A 55 -8.49 -0.95 -6.56
CA PRO A 55 -9.09 -1.85 -7.54
C PRO A 55 -10.15 -1.09 -8.34
N ILE A 56 -9.93 -0.99 -9.66
CA ILE A 56 -10.92 -0.44 -10.59
C ILE A 56 -12.02 -1.47 -10.82
N SER A 57 -13.21 -1.01 -11.21
CA SER A 57 -14.29 -1.94 -11.53
C SER A 57 -13.93 -2.81 -12.74
N LEU A 58 -14.60 -3.95 -12.92
CA LEU A 58 -14.42 -4.77 -14.12
C LEU A 58 -14.73 -3.97 -15.40
N ALA A 59 -15.76 -3.11 -15.35
CA ALA A 59 -16.14 -2.26 -16.47
C ALA A 59 -15.02 -1.27 -16.82
N ASP A 60 -14.43 -0.62 -15.82
CA ASP A 60 -13.32 0.30 -16.01
C ASP A 60 -12.07 -0.44 -16.53
N ALA A 61 -11.81 -1.64 -16.02
CA ALA A 61 -10.70 -2.47 -16.49
C ALA A 61 -10.86 -2.85 -17.96
N MET A 62 -12.06 -3.27 -18.37
CA MET A 62 -12.35 -3.59 -19.76
C MET A 62 -12.21 -2.38 -20.68
N ALA A 63 -12.60 -1.19 -20.23
CA ALA A 63 -12.46 0.05 -21.00
C ALA A 63 -10.99 0.43 -21.29
N THR A 64 -10.02 -0.07 -20.51
CA THR A 64 -8.59 0.16 -20.78
C THR A 64 -8.00 -0.74 -21.88
N TRP A 65 -8.73 -1.75 -22.34
CA TRP A 65 -8.25 -2.74 -23.33
C TRP A 65 -8.66 -2.43 -24.78
N THR A 66 -9.59 -1.49 -24.96
CA THR A 66 -10.00 -0.95 -26.26
C THR A 66 -9.16 0.26 -26.64
#